data_AF-X1L951-F1
#
_entry.id   AF-X1L951-F1
#
_cell.length_a   1.000
_cell.length_b   1.000
_cell.length_c   1.000
_cell.angle_alpha   90.00
_cell.angle_beta   90.00
_cell.angle_gamma   90.00
#
_symmetry.space_group_name_H-M   'P 1'
#
loop_
_entity.id
_entity.type
_entity.pdbx_description
1 polymer ?
#
loop_
_entity_poly.entity_id
_entity_poly.type
_entity_poly.pdbx_seq_one_letter_code
_entity_poly.pdbx_strand_id
1 'polypeptide(L)'
;DPDKLVRMCQLVVVPRVGLSLSDLKSLEAHVPGAIDRVIKLDVPVIDISSSKIRQYVAQGFSIRYLVPDDVERYISEQKLYCQGKAQGAEAGS
;
A
#
# COMPACT_ATOMS: atom_id res chain seq x y z
N ASP A 1 7.76 13.11 15.14
CA ASP A 1 8.53 14.28 14.68
C ASP A 1 9.37 13.87 13.47
N PRO A 2 9.04 14.35 12.25
CA PRO A 2 9.75 14.01 11.01
C PRO A 2 11.25 14.29 11.08
N ASP A 3 11.66 15.37 11.75
CA ASP A 3 13.06 15.78 11.82
C ASP A 3 13.92 14.74 12.59
N LYS A 4 13.33 14.10 13.59
CA LYS A 4 14.01 13.04 14.35
C LYS A 4 14.24 11.79 13.48
N LEU A 5 13.31 11.46 12.58
CA LEU A 5 13.46 10.31 11.68
C LEU A 5 14.60 10.51 10.68
N VAL A 6 14.69 11.71 10.08
CA VAL A 6 15.78 12.07 9.14
C VAL A 6 17.15 12.04 9.82
N ARG A 7 17.24 12.37 11.11
CA ARG A 7 18.51 12.26 11.86
C ARG A 7 18.90 10.84 12.21
N MET A 8 17.93 9.93 12.39
CA MET A 8 18.19 8.58 12.91
C MET A 8 18.29 7.52 11.81
N CYS A 9 17.69 7.75 10.64
CA CYS A 9 17.49 6.73 9.62
C CYS A 9 17.80 7.26 8.21
N GLN A 10 18.02 6.32 7.28
CA GLN A 10 17.94 6.58 5.85
C GLN A 10 16.54 6.21 5.33
N LEU A 11 16.01 7.03 4.42
CA LEU A 11 14.71 6.86 3.79
C LEU A 11 14.91 6.16 2.45
N VAL A 12 14.52 4.90 2.36
CA VAL A 12 14.57 4.15 1.10
C VAL A 12 13.26 4.33 0.35
N VAL A 13 13.32 4.87 -0.87
CA VAL A 13 12.15 5.18 -1.69
C VAL A 13 12.16 4.29 -2.93
N VAL A 14 11.05 3.59 -3.15
CA VAL A 14 10.81 2.73 -4.32
C VAL A 14 9.88 3.42 -5.32
N PRO A 15 10.05 3.18 -6.62
CA PRO A 15 9.21 3.77 -7.65
C PRO A 15 7.79 3.17 -7.60
N ARG A 16 6.78 4.03 -7.79
CA ARG A 16 5.36 3.64 -7.87
C ARG A 16 4.69 4.35 -9.03
N VAL A 17 3.78 3.66 -9.71
CA VAL A 17 2.96 4.26 -10.78
C VAL A 17 2.18 5.45 -10.24
N GLY A 18 2.17 6.55 -10.98
CA GLY A 18 1.33 7.72 -10.70
C GLY A 18 1.88 8.71 -9.66
N LEU A 19 3.10 8.51 -9.15
CA LEU A 19 3.79 9.52 -8.32
C LEU A 19 4.81 10.31 -9.14
N SER A 20 4.81 11.63 -9.01
CA SER A 20 5.76 12.52 -9.68
C SER A 20 6.92 12.90 -8.75
N LEU A 21 8.14 12.99 -9.28
CA LEU A 21 9.34 13.38 -8.52
C LEU A 21 9.38 14.87 -8.12
N SER A 22 8.38 15.67 -8.52
CA SER A 22 8.26 17.09 -8.19
C SER A 22 8.16 17.34 -6.68
N ASP A 23 7.88 16.29 -5.90
CA ASP A 23 7.61 16.36 -4.46
C ASP A 23 8.86 16.50 -3.59
N LEU A 24 10.06 16.22 -4.12
CA LEU A 24 11.28 16.23 -3.30
C LEU A 24 11.71 17.63 -2.85
N LYS A 25 11.46 18.66 -3.68
CA LYS A 25 11.75 20.05 -3.28
C LYS A 25 10.82 20.51 -2.16
N SER A 26 9.55 20.12 -2.22
CA SER A 26 8.58 20.39 -1.17
C SER A 26 8.93 19.64 0.11
N LEU A 27 9.45 18.41 0.01
CA LEU A 27 9.91 17.63 1.17
C LEU A 27 11.03 18.34 1.93
N GLU A 28 12.04 18.84 1.21
CA GLU A 28 13.17 19.56 1.84
C GLU A 28 12.73 20.85 2.54
N ALA A 29 11.74 21.56 1.98
CA ALA A 29 11.20 22.76 2.61
C ALA A 29 10.47 22.47 3.93
N HIS A 30 9.85 21.30 4.06
CA HIS A 30 9.13 20.90 5.28
C HIS A 30 10.00 20.11 6.26
N VAL A 31 11.04 19.43 5.77
CA VAL A 31 11.94 18.60 6.56
C VAL A 31 13.37 18.80 6.04
N PRO A 32 14.09 19.81 6.54
CA PRO A 32 15.45 20.11 6.10
C PRO A 32 16.42 18.94 6.31
N GLY A 33 17.24 18.66 5.31
CA GLY A 33 18.18 17.54 5.27
C GLY A 33 17.54 16.20 4.93
N ALA A 34 16.25 16.16 4.59
CA ALA A 34 15.57 14.93 4.19
C ALA A 34 16.11 14.39 2.87
N ILE A 35 16.40 15.25 1.89
CA ILE A 35 16.91 14.81 0.58
C ILE A 35 18.20 14.01 0.72
N ASP A 36 19.14 14.48 1.55
CA ASP A 36 20.45 13.82 1.75
C ASP A 36 20.33 12.46 2.44
N ARG A 37 19.17 12.17 3.04
CA ARG A 37 18.87 10.91 3.70
C ARG A 37 18.04 9.98 2.85
N VAL A 38 17.69 10.36 1.61
CA VAL A 38 16.91 9.53 0.70
C VAL A 38 17.82 8.67 -0.18
N ILE A 39 17.57 7.36 -0.19
CA ILE A 39 18.11 6.41 -1.18
C ILE A 39 16.97 6.00 -2.11
N LYS A 40 17.11 6.28 -3.40
CA LYS A 40 16.17 5.82 -4.42
C LYS A 40 16.62 4.46 -4.94
N LEU A 41 15.73 3.48 -4.88
CA LEU A 41 15.98 2.18 -5.50
C LEU A 41 15.52 2.19 -6.95
N ASP A 42 16.38 1.72 -7.84
CA ASP A 42 16.02 1.39 -9.21
C ASP A 42 15.59 -0.08 -9.26
N VAL A 43 14.28 -0.30 -9.17
CA VAL A 43 13.66 -1.62 -9.16
C VAL A 43 12.42 -1.61 -10.04
N PRO A 44 12.01 -2.76 -10.59
CA PRO A 44 10.75 -2.87 -11.33
C PRO A 44 9.57 -2.36 -10.50
N VAL A 45 8.66 -1.65 -11.15
CA VAL A 45 7.47 -1.13 -10.49
C VAL A 45 6.48 -2.27 -10.25
N ILE A 46 6.17 -2.52 -8.98
CA ILE A 46 5.15 -3.48 -8.56
C ILE A 46 3.94 -2.70 -8.06
N ASP A 47 2.86 -2.69 -8.86
CA ASP A 47 1.63 -1.97 -8.52
C ASP A 47 0.58 -2.88 -7.84
N ILE A 48 0.95 -3.38 -6.66
CA ILE A 48 0.05 -4.14 -5.79
C ILE A 48 -0.31 -3.26 -4.60
N SER A 49 -1.60 -3.17 -4.26
CA SER A 49 -2.06 -2.40 -3.10
C SER A 49 -3.01 -3.20 -2.23
N SER A 50 -2.92 -3.00 -0.91
CA SER A 50 -3.79 -3.68 0.05
C SER A 50 -5.26 -3.35 -0.16
N SER A 51 -5.60 -2.12 -0.59
CA SER A 51 -6.99 -1.75 -0.90
C SER A 51 -7.56 -2.59 -2.05
N LYS A 52 -6.78 -2.80 -3.13
CA LYS A 52 -7.18 -3.64 -4.26
C LYS A 52 -7.28 -5.11 -3.86
N ILE A 53 -6.33 -5.62 -3.07
CA ILE A 53 -6.38 -6.99 -2.52
C ILE A 53 -7.65 -7.20 -1.70
N ARG A 54 -7.94 -6.31 -0.72
CA ARG A 54 -9.14 -6.42 0.11
C ARG A 54 -10.43 -6.37 -0.71
N GLN A 55 -10.48 -5.52 -1.73
CA GLN A 55 -11.62 -5.46 -2.65
C GLN A 55 -11.81 -6.78 -3.41
N TYR A 56 -10.72 -7.39 -3.92
CA TYR A 56 -10.79 -8.67 -4.61
C TYR A 56 -11.30 -9.78 -3.69
N VAL A 57 -10.79 -9.84 -2.47
CA VAL A 57 -11.26 -10.80 -1.46
C VAL A 57 -12.75 -10.60 -1.14
N ALA A 58 -13.20 -9.36 -0.94
CA ALA A 58 -14.60 -9.05 -0.71
C ALA A 58 -15.51 -9.43 -1.89
N GLN A 59 -14.97 -9.44 -3.11
CA GLN A 59 -15.66 -9.83 -4.35
C GLN A 59 -15.55 -11.33 -4.64
N GLY A 60 -14.85 -12.11 -3.81
CA GLY A 60 -14.62 -13.54 -4.03
C GLY A 60 -13.61 -13.87 -5.14
N PHE A 61 -12.82 -12.89 -5.58
CA PHE A 61 -11.75 -13.11 -6.55
C PHE A 61 -10.50 -13.70 -5.89
N SER A 62 -9.79 -14.56 -6.61
CA SER A 62 -8.50 -15.07 -6.16
C SER A 62 -7.46 -13.95 -6.10
N ILE A 63 -6.61 -13.99 -5.08
CA ILE A 63 -5.47 -13.09 -4.89
C ILE A 63 -4.13 -13.85 -5.03
N ARG A 64 -4.17 -15.05 -5.61
CA ARG A 64 -2.98 -15.87 -5.88
C ARG A 64 -1.97 -15.07 -6.70
N TYR A 65 -0.70 -15.22 -6.37
CA TYR A 65 0.42 -14.46 -6.93
C TYR A 65 0.46 -12.96 -6.61
N LEU A 66 -0.58 -12.39 -5.99
CA LEU A 66 -0.56 -11.01 -5.48
C LEU A 66 -0.03 -10.93 -4.04
N VAL A 67 -0.07 -12.06 -3.34
CA VAL A 67 0.45 -12.25 -1.99
C VAL A 67 1.16 -13.61 -1.91
N PRO A 68 2.03 -13.84 -0.90
CA PRO A 68 2.55 -15.17 -0.63
C PRO A 68 1.42 -16.18 -0.35
N ASP A 69 1.61 -17.43 -0.76
CA ASP A 69 0.60 -18.50 -0.64
C ASP A 69 0.09 -18.69 0.80
N ASP A 70 0.98 -18.58 1.79
CA ASP A 70 0.61 -18.70 3.21
C ASP A 70 -0.29 -17.54 3.68
N VAL A 71 -0.14 -16.35 3.09
CA VAL A 71 -0.98 -15.18 3.37
C VAL A 71 -2.36 -15.35 2.75
N GLU A 72 -2.45 -15.83 1.49
CA GLU A 72 -3.74 -16.16 0.85
C GLU A 72 -4.49 -17.22 1.67
N ARG A 73 -3.80 -18.28 2.10
CA ARG A 73 -4.37 -19.34 2.94
C ARG A 73 -4.90 -18.78 4.25
N TYR A 74 -4.11 -17.97 4.95
CA TYR A 74 -4.52 -17.37 6.21
C TYR A 74 -5.74 -16.46 6.06
N ILE A 75 -5.79 -15.62 5.02
CA ILE A 75 -6.94 -14.76 4.73
C ILE A 75 -8.21 -15.60 4.52
N SER A 76 -8.10 -16.71 3.79
CA SER A 76 -9.22 -17.63 3.53
C SER A 76 -9.70 -18.34 4.81
N GLU A 77 -8.78 -18.95 5.56
CA GLU A 77 -9.08 -19.69 6.79
C GLU A 77 -9.72 -18.79 7.86
N GLN A 78 -9.23 -17.56 8.00
CA GLN A 78 -9.73 -16.58 8.97
C GLN A 78 -10.86 -15.71 8.43
N LYS A 79 -11.30 -15.91 7.18
CA LYS A 79 -12.36 -15.14 6.49
C LYS A 79 -12.15 -13.62 6.57
N LEU A 80 -10.88 -13.19 6.46
CA LEU A 80 -10.54 -11.77 6.54
C LEU A 80 -11.03 -11.05 5.29
N TYR A 81 -11.52 -9.82 5.45
CA TYR A 81 -11.93 -8.94 4.34
C TYR A 81 -13.14 -9.44 3.53
N CYS A 82 -13.85 -10.46 4.00
CA CYS A 82 -15.07 -10.97 3.36
C CYS A 82 -16.35 -10.15 3.64
N GLN A 83 -16.23 -8.99 4.31
CA GLN A 83 -17.37 -8.20 4.78
C GLN A 83 -17.55 -6.93 3.92
N GLY A 84 -18.58 -6.95 3.06
CA GLY A 84 -19.15 -5.83 2.29
C GLY A 84 -19.62 -6.27 0.89
N LYS A 85 -20.90 -6.52 0.59
CA LYS A 85 -22.20 -6.13 1.17
C LYS A 85 -23.13 -7.36 1.35
N ALA A 86 -23.74 -7.47 2.54
CA ALA A 86 -25.01 -8.17 2.77
C ALA A 86 -25.91 -7.29 3.65
N GLN A 87 -26.19 -6.06 3.20
CA GLN A 87 -27.26 -5.21 3.73
C GLN A 87 -27.82 -4.39 2.56
N GLY A 88 -29.07 -4.69 2.17
CA GLY A 88 -29.78 -4.03 1.07
C GLY A 88 -30.42 -4.97 0.04
N ALA A 89 -31.09 -6.04 0.49
CA ALA A 89 -32.04 -6.78 -0.34
C ALA A 89 -33.24 -7.24 0.51
N GLU A 90 -33.84 -6.32 1.26
CA GLU A 90 -35.22 -6.45 1.75
C GLU A 90 -35.91 -5.09 1.68
N ALA A 91 -36.79 -4.99 0.69
CA ALA A 91 -37.93 -4.08 0.47
C ALA A 91 -38.10 -4.05 -1.06
N GLY A 92 -39.12 -4.62 -1.68
CA GLY A 92 -40.41 -5.12 -1.26
C GLY A 92 -41.26 -5.07 -2.54
N SER A 93 -42.15 -6.06 -2.69
CA SER A 93 -43.26 -6.15 -3.67
C SER A 93 -43.06 -5.67 -5.11
#